data_AF-A0A315UNZ6-F1
#
_entry.id   AF-A0A315UNZ6-F1
#
_cell.length_a   1.000
_cell.length_b   1.000
_cell.length_c   1.000
_cell.angle_alpha   90.00
_cell.angle_beta   90.00
_cell.angle_gamma   90.00
#
_symmetry.space_group_name_H-M   'P 1'
#
loop_
_entity.id
_entity.type
_entity.pdbx_description
1 polymer ?
#
loop_
_entity_poly.entity_id
_entity_poly.type
_entity_poly.pdbx_seq_one_letter_code
_entity_poly.pdbx_strand_id
1 'polypeptide(L)' 'MDVWCNGQKVETTGEFVDDGTETHFTLGEHSCCIKATSGGKKKNGIDHSLLLDGLKVPASSQ' A
#
# COMPACT_ATOMS: atom_id res chain seq x y z
N MET A 1 -6.15 6.33 -3.97
CA MET A 1 -4.98 5.74 -4.64
C MET A 1 -5.51 4.79 -5.68
N ASP A 2 -5.01 4.83 -6.91
CA ASP A 2 -5.38 3.83 -7.93
C ASP A 2 -4.29 2.77 -7.98
N VAL A 3 -4.64 1.51 -7.69
CA VAL A 3 -3.71 0.39 -7.80
C VAL A 3 -3.88 -0.27 -9.16
N TRP A 4 -2.76 -0.52 -9.82
CA TRP A 4 -2.70 -1.16 -11.12
C TRP A 4 -1.87 -2.42 -11.02
N CYS A 5 -2.44 -3.55 -11.42
CA CYS A 5 -1.75 -4.83 -11.51
C CYS A 5 -1.80 -5.31 -12.95
N ASN A 6 -0.64 -5.60 -13.55
CA ASN A 6 -0.53 -6.12 -14.92
C ASN A 6 -1.29 -5.28 -15.97
N GLY A 7 -1.32 -3.95 -15.81
CA GLY A 7 -2.02 -3.04 -16.73
C GLY A 7 -3.53 -2.93 -16.52
N GLN A 8 -4.09 -3.60 -15.51
CA GLN A 8 -5.49 -3.48 -15.12
C GLN A 8 -5.61 -2.77 -13.78
N LYS A 9 -6.59 -1.87 -13.68
CA LYS A 9 -6.95 -1.23 -12.41
C LYS A 9 -7.65 -2.26 -11.52
N VAL A 10 -7.14 -2.44 -10.30
CA VAL A 10 -7.74 -3.35 -9.33
C VAL A 10 -8.69 -2.59 -8.40
N GLU A 11 -9.71 -3.29 -7.91
CA GLU A 11 -10.58 -2.75 -6.88
C GLU A 11 -9.82 -2.73 -5.55
N THR A 12 -9.92 -1.60 -4.85
CA THR A 12 -9.19 -1.39 -3.60
C THR A 12 -10.11 -0.76 -2.57
N THR A 13 -9.95 -1.16 -1.32
CA THR A 13 -10.65 -0.59 -0.17
C THR A 13 -9.66 0.24 0.63
N GLY A 14 -9.91 1.55 0.71
CA GLY A 14 -9.13 2.46 1.54
C GLY A 14 -9.71 2.55 2.95
N GLU A 15 -8.87 2.34 3.96
CA GLU A 15 -9.18 2.46 5.37
C GLU A 15 -8.26 3.51 5.99
N PHE A 16 -8.85 4.47 6.70
CA PHE A 16 -8.11 5.47 7.45
C PHE A 16 -7.81 4.94 8.85
N VAL A 17 -6.52 4.87 9.19
CA VAL A 17 -6.03 4.38 10.48
C VAL A 17 -5.27 5.51 11.19
N ASP A 18 -5.04 5.38 12.50
CA ASP A 18 -4.36 6.42 13.29
C ASP A 18 -2.97 6.79 12.75
N ASP A 19 -2.24 5.83 12.19
CA ASP A 19 -0.90 6.01 11.61
C ASP A 19 -0.90 6.37 10.11
N GLY A 20 -2.07 6.54 9.47
CA GLY A 20 -2.18 6.94 8.07
C GLY A 20 -3.33 6.30 7.30
N THR A 21 -3.04 5.67 6.17
CA THR A 21 -4.06 5.03 5.32
C THR A 21 -3.62 3.65 4.89
N GLU A 22 -4.46 2.65 5.09
CA GLU A 22 -4.28 1.30 4.58
C GLU A 22 -5.17 1.11 3.35
N THR A 23 -4.62 0.58 2.27
CA THR A 23 -5.36 0.28 1.05
C THR A 23 -5.28 -1.22 0.82
N HIS A 24 -6.37 -1.90 1.13
CA HIS A 24 -6.52 -3.34 0.97
C HIS A 24 -7.00 -3.67 -0.44
N PHE A 25 -6.41 -4.69 -1.05
CA PHE A 25 -6.82 -5.20 -2.35
C PHE A 25 -6.46 -6.68 -2.49
N THR A 26 -7.16 -7.38 -3.36
CA THR A 26 -6.89 -8.80 -3.64
C THR A 26 -6.39 -8.96 -5.06
N LEU A 27 -5.34 -9.75 -5.24
CA LEU A 27 -4.80 -10.09 -6.55
C LEU A 27 -4.87 -11.61 -6.74
N GLY A 28 -5.96 -12.09 -7.35
CA GLY A 28 -6.22 -13.53 -7.45
C GLY A 28 -6.49 -14.13 -6.07
N GLU A 29 -5.65 -15.07 -5.65
CA GLU A 29 -5.72 -15.70 -4.31
C GLU A 29 -4.85 -14.99 -3.27
N HIS A 30 -4.15 -13.92 -3.65
CA HIS A 30 -3.25 -13.18 -2.78
C HIS A 30 -3.94 -11.96 -2.15
N SER A 31 -3.71 -11.76 -0.86
CA SER A 31 -4.17 -10.58 -0.13
C SER A 31 -3.06 -9.55 -0.08
N CYS A 32 -3.33 -8.35 -0.57
CA CYS A 32 -2.37 -7.27 -0.62
C CYS A 32 -2.84 -6.07 0.20
N CYS A 33 -1.90 -5.38 0.83
CA CYS A 33 -2.16 -4.19 1.63
C CYS A 33 -1.07 -3.15 1.37
N ILE A 34 -1.46 -1.95 0.96
CA ILE A 34 -0.56 -0.80 0.90
C ILE A 34 -0.78 0.04 2.15
N LYS A 35 0.26 0.22 2.95
CA LYS A 35 0.26 1.13 4.09
C LYS A 35 0.95 2.42 3.71
N ALA A 36 0.20 3.51 3.78
CA ALA A 36 0.67 4.86 3.59
C ALA A 36 0.77 5.52 4.97
N THR A 37 1.98 5.58 5.53
CA THR A 37 2.23 6.14 6.86
C THR A 37 2.83 7.53 6.74
N SER A 38 2.14 8.54 7.30
CA SER A 38 2.65 9.91 7.39
C SER A 38 3.57 10.03 8.62
N GLY A 39 4.82 9.60 8.48
CA GLY A 39 5.77 9.56 9.60
C GLY A 39 5.97 10.91 10.29
N GLY A 40 5.54 11.02 11.55
CA GLY A 40 5.62 12.25 12.36
C GLY A 40 7.03 12.72 12.76
N LYS A 41 8.11 12.03 12.35
CA LYS A 41 9.48 12.42 12.70
C LYS A 41 10.45 12.32 11.52
N LYS A 42 10.77 13.52 11.01
CA LYS A 42 11.91 13.92 10.17
C LYS A 42 11.75 13.63 8.67
N LYS A 43 11.54 14.73 7.95
CA LYS A 43 11.80 14.98 6.52
C LYS A 43 10.83 14.30 5.53
N ASN A 44 9.73 15.02 5.29
CA ASN A 44 9.15 15.24 3.95
C ASN A 44 8.72 13.98 3.15
N GLY A 45 7.73 13.22 3.63
CA GLY A 45 7.07 12.23 2.77
C GLY A 45 6.06 11.35 3.48
N ILE A 46 5.08 10.85 2.71
CA ILE A 46 4.25 9.70 3.08
C ILE A 46 5.05 8.46 2.70
N ASP A 47 5.37 7.60 3.68
CA ASP A 47 6.01 6.30 3.41
C ASP A 47 4.96 5.33 2.89
N HIS A 48 5.18 4.78 1.70
CA HIS A 48 4.30 3.79 1.11
C HIS A 48 4.97 2.43 1.17
N SER A 49 4.40 1.51 1.93
CA SER A 49 4.87 0.13 2.08
C SER A 49 3.83 -0.84 1.54
N LEU A 50 4.22 -1.71 0.59
CA LEU A 50 3.36 -2.78 0.08
C LEU A 50 3.60 -4.08 0.86
N LEU A 51 2.52 -4.74 1.26
CA LEU A 51 2.51 -6.09 1.82
C LEU A 51 1.73 -7.01 0.87
N LEU A 52 2.28 -8.19 0.61
CA LEU A 52 1.65 -9.27 -0.17
C LEU A 52 1.66 -10.53 0.70
N ASP A 53 0.48 -11.05 1.02
CA ASP A 53 0.25 -12.15 1.97
C ASP A 53 0.96 -11.96 3.32
N GLY A 54 1.00 -10.71 3.79
CA GLY A 54 1.69 -10.31 5.02
C GLY A 54 3.21 -10.15 4.88
N LEU A 55 3.78 -10.44 3.71
CA LEU A 55 5.20 -10.21 3.43
C LEU A 55 5.42 -8.81 2.84
N LYS A 56 6.31 -8.04 3.46
CA LYS A 56 6.68 -6.71 2.95
C LYS A 56 7.46 -6.84 1.64
N VAL A 57 6.93 -6.25 0.59
CA VAL A 57 7.59 -6.17 -0.71
C VAL A 57 8.49 -4.92 -0.71
N PRO A 58 9.79 -5.06 -1.05
CA PRO A 58 10.68 -3.91 -1.14
C PRO A 58 10.21 -2.97 -2.26
N ALA A 59 10.20 -1.67 -1.96
CA ALA A 59 9.90 -0.67 -2.97
C ALA A 59 10.97 -0.72 -4.07
N SER A 60 10.55 -0.67 -5.34
CA SER A 60 11.48 -0.51 -6.44
C SER A 60 12.15 0.86 -6.33
N SER A 61 13.47 0.89 -6.17
CA SER A 61 14.26 2.11 -6.28
C SER A 61 14.25 2.51 -7.76
N GLN A 62 13.40 3.45 -8.15
CA GLN A 62 13.42 4.03 -9.50
C GLN A 62 14.33 5.26 -9.53
#